data_AF-A0A968YS64-F1
#
_entry.id   AF-A0A968YS64-F1
#
_cell.length_a   1.000
_cell.length_b   1.000
_cell.length_c   1.000
_cell.angle_alpha   90.00
_cell.angle_beta   90.00
_cell.angle_gamma   90.00
#
_symmetry.space_group_name_H-M   'P 1'
#
loop_
_entity.id
_entity.type
_entity.pdbx_description
1 polymer ?
#
loop_
_entity_poly.entity_id
_entity_poly.type
_entity_poly.pdbx_seq_one_letter_code
_entity_poly.pdbx_strand_id
1 'polypeptide(L)'
;MFLQHIPTQSLIEVLNVQALWDPFMSEVLGQSHSGEEMQDAETYSKMELTFPSGEPLPQCWINPHYRDKMLNTQAKPLIVMQ
;
A
#
# COMPACT_ATOMS: atom_id res chain seq x y z
N MET A 1 -13.03 -4.62 -0.87
CA MET A 1 -12.48 -3.42 -1.55
C MET A 1 -11.72 -3.88 -2.77
N PHE A 2 -11.74 -3.16 -3.90
CA PHE A 2 -11.04 -3.59 -5.12
C PHE A 2 -9.76 -2.79 -5.38
N LEU A 3 -8.69 -3.49 -5.72
CA LEU A 3 -7.38 -2.95 -6.12
C LEU A 3 -6.93 -3.60 -7.42
N GLN A 4 -5.99 -2.98 -8.12
CA GLN A 4 -5.37 -3.56 -9.31
C GLN A 4 -4.02 -4.18 -8.94
N HIS A 5 -3.79 -5.41 -9.38
CA HIS A 5 -2.48 -6.07 -9.30
C HIS A 5 -1.62 -5.64 -10.48
N ILE A 6 -0.47 -5.02 -10.20
CA ILE A 6 0.39 -4.43 -11.24
C ILE A 6 0.92 -5.49 -12.22
N PRO A 7 1.49 -6.63 -11.77
CA PRO A 7 2.06 -7.63 -12.66
C PRO A 7 1.05 -8.25 -13.63
N THR A 8 -0.17 -8.55 -13.17
CA THR A 8 -1.18 -9.28 -13.96
C THR A 8 -2.26 -8.36 -14.53
N GLN A 9 -2.29 -7.09 -14.14
CA GLN A 9 -3.35 -6.11 -14.47
C GLN A 9 -4.76 -6.57 -14.08
N SER A 10 -4.84 -7.52 -13.14
CA SER A 10 -6.10 -8.10 -12.67
C SER A 10 -6.71 -7.23 -11.57
N LEU A 11 -8.04 -7.22 -11.50
CA LEU A 11 -8.75 -6.63 -10.37
C LEU A 11 -8.76 -7.64 -9.23
N ILE A 12 -8.31 -7.23 -8.05
CA ILE A 12 -8.25 -8.04 -6.83
C ILE A 12 -9.28 -7.51 -5.84
N GLU A 13 -10.18 -8.37 -5.40
CA GLU A 13 -11.03 -8.10 -4.24
C GLU A 13 -10.27 -8.41 -2.96
N VAL A 14 -9.98 -7.39 -2.16
CA VAL A 14 -9.39 -7.55 -0.82
C VAL A 14 -10.45 -8.07 0.15
N LEU A 15 -10.21 -9.26 0.69
CA LEU A 15 -11.12 -9.98 1.58
C LEU A 15 -10.99 -9.53 3.04
N ASN A 16 -9.77 -9.14 3.46
CA ASN A 16 -9.53 -8.54 4.78
C ASN A 16 -9.05 -7.10 4.62
N VAL A 17 -10.00 -6.15 4.65
CA VAL A 17 -9.70 -4.74 4.47
C VAL A 17 -8.89 -4.16 5.64
N GLN A 18 -8.94 -4.77 6.84
CA GLN A 18 -8.12 -4.31 7.97
C GLN A 18 -6.61 -4.46 7.70
N ALA A 19 -6.20 -5.56 7.07
CA ALA A 19 -4.81 -5.79 6.68
C ALA A 19 -4.33 -4.78 5.61
N LEU A 20 -5.26 -4.20 4.83
CA LEU A 20 -4.91 -3.26 3.77
C LEU A 20 -4.38 -1.92 4.30
N TRP A 21 -4.96 -1.37 5.36
CA TRP A 21 -4.51 -0.11 5.94
C TRP A 21 -3.61 -0.27 7.17
N ASP A 22 -3.41 -1.49 7.68
CA ASP A 22 -2.40 -1.77 8.70
C ASP A 22 -0.99 -1.68 8.09
N PRO A 23 -0.15 -0.71 8.49
CA PRO A 23 1.18 -0.53 7.92
C PRO A 23 2.18 -1.61 8.34
N PHE A 24 1.89 -2.43 9.35
CA PHE A 24 2.74 -3.54 9.76
C PHE A 24 2.47 -4.83 8.98
N MET A 25 1.38 -4.86 8.22
CA MET A 25 1.05 -5.93 7.30
C MET A 25 1.54 -5.54 5.90
N SER A 26 2.47 -6.31 5.33
CA SER A 26 3.00 -6.11 3.97
C SER A 26 2.12 -6.72 2.89
N GLU A 27 1.18 -7.59 3.28
CA GLU A 27 0.39 -8.41 2.37
C GLU A 27 -1.09 -8.39 2.77
N VAL A 28 -1.95 -8.72 1.80
CA VAL A 28 -3.39 -8.88 2.01
C VAL A 28 -3.89 -10.16 1.35
N LEU A 29 -4.91 -10.77 1.96
CA LEU A 29 -5.66 -11.83 1.31
C LEU A 29 -6.63 -11.20 0.30
N GLY A 30 -6.57 -11.65 -0.94
CA GLY A 30 -7.42 -11.16 -2.01
C GLY A 30 -7.86 -12.26 -2.96
N GLN A 31 -8.83 -11.93 -3.80
CA GLN A 31 -9.34 -12.84 -4.83
C GLN A 31 -9.26 -12.16 -6.19
N SER A 32 -8.66 -12.84 -7.17
CA SER A 32 -8.50 -12.31 -8.53
C SER A 32 -9.79 -12.45 -9.32
N HIS A 33 -10.21 -11.34 -9.94
CA HIS A 33 -11.32 -11.26 -10.88
C HIS A 33 -10.77 -11.22 -12.31
N SER A 34 -10.11 -12.32 -12.70
CA SER A 34 -9.55 -12.50 -14.04
C SER A 34 -10.14 -13.72 -14.72
N GLY A 35 -10.46 -13.59 -16.02
CA GLY A 35 -11.13 -14.64 -16.78
C GLY A 35 -12.63 -14.70 -16.48
N GLU A 36 -13.26 -15.84 -16.81
CA GLU A 36 -14.71 -16.05 -16.65
C GLU A 36 -15.07 -16.69 -15.30
N GLU A 37 -14.08 -17.18 -14.55
CA GLU A 37 -14.26 -17.88 -13.28
C GLU A 37 -13.62 -17.13 -12.12
N MET A 38 -14.26 -17.19 -10.95
CA MET A 38 -13.75 -16.64 -9.71
C MET A 38 -12.61 -17.53 -9.20
N GLN A 39 -11.42 -16.95 -9.05
CA GLN A 39 -10.22 -17.68 -8.60
C GLN A 39 -10.25 -17.92 -7.09
N ASP A 40 -9.42 -18.82 -6.59
CA ASP A 40 -9.24 -18.99 -5.14
C ASP A 40 -8.61 -17.74 -4.51
N ALA A 41 -8.71 -17.64 -3.17
CA ALA A 41 -8.08 -16.56 -2.43
C ALA A 41 -6.56 -16.78 -2.34
N GLU A 42 -5.81 -15.72 -2.63
CA GLU A 42 -4.35 -15.69 -2.62
C GLU A 42 -3.83 -14.50 -1.83
N THR A 43 -2.56 -14.57 -1.44
CA THR A 43 -1.88 -13.47 -0.75
C THR A 43 -1.20 -12.56 -1.77
N TYR A 44 -1.45 -11.26 -1.68
CA TYR A 44 -0.87 -10.25 -2.57
C TYR A 44 -0.01 -9.25 -1.78
N SER A 45 1.17 -8.94 -2.31
CA SER A 45 2.02 -7.88 -1.78
C SER A 45 1.36 -6.52 -1.99
N LYS A 46 1.31 -5.70 -0.92
CA LYS A 46 0.81 -4.33 -1.02
C LYS A 46 1.67 -3.43 -1.91
N MET A 47 2.93 -3.81 -2.14
CA MET A 47 3.81 -3.11 -3.07
C MET A 47 3.44 -3.35 -4.54
N GLU A 48 2.67 -4.41 -4.82
CA GLU A 48 2.23 -4.79 -6.16
C GLU A 48 0.76 -4.41 -6.43
N LEU A 49 0.15 -3.67 -5.50
CA LEU A 49 -1.24 -3.22 -5.59
C LEU A 49 -1.33 -1.71 -5.77
N THR A 50 -2.23 -1.28 -6.65
CA THR A 50 -2.60 0.13 -6.85
C THR A 50 -4.11 0.28 -6.82
N PHE A 51 -4.60 1.51 -6.65
CA PHE A 51 -6.00 1.78 -6.95
C PHE A 51 -6.26 1.51 -8.45
N PRO A 52 -7.51 1.19 -8.85
CA PRO A 52 -7.87 1.06 -10.27
C PRO A 52 -7.64 2.34 -11.09
N SER A 53 -7.48 3.50 -10.44
CA SER A 53 -7.04 4.75 -11.08
C SER A 53 -5.54 4.75 -11.45
N GLY A 54 -4.76 3.78 -10.97
CA GLY A 54 -3.30 3.72 -11.10
C GLY A 54 -2.54 4.42 -9.96
N GLU A 55 -3.23 5.07 -9.03
CA GLU A 55 -2.58 5.69 -7.86
C GLU A 55 -2.00 4.63 -6.92
N PRO A 56 -0.79 4.84 -6.36
CA PRO A 56 -0.23 3.92 -5.39
C PRO A 56 -1.00 3.95 -4.07
N LEU A 57 -0.84 2.91 -3.25
CA LEU A 57 -1.38 2.92 -1.90
C LEU A 57 -0.79 4.07 -1.07
N PRO A 58 -1.57 4.64 -0.12
CA PRO A 58 -1.07 5.68 0.78
C PRO A 58 0.15 5.20 1.56
N GLN A 59 1.16 6.06 1.73
CA GLN A 59 2.36 5.73 2.50
C GLN A 59 2.04 5.29 3.94
N CYS A 60 1.01 5.88 4.55
CA CYS A 60 0.55 5.51 5.88
C CYS A 60 -0.03 4.10 6.00
N TRP A 61 -0.32 3.43 4.88
CA TRP A 61 -0.81 2.05 4.84
C TRP A 61 0.30 1.04 4.58
N ILE A 62 1.47 1.46 4.11
CA ILE A 62 2.58 0.55 3.73
C ILE A 62 3.87 0.83 4.48
N ASN A 63 3.93 1.89 5.27
CA ASN A 63 5.11 2.29 6.03
C ASN A 63 4.71 2.79 7.44
N PRO A 64 5.04 2.05 8.51
CA PRO A 64 4.75 2.47 9.89
C PRO A 64 5.43 3.78 10.28
N HIS A 65 6.57 4.09 9.65
CA HIS A 65 7.42 5.23 9.93
C HIS A 65 7.21 6.40 8.96
N TYR A 66 6.08 6.45 8.25
CA TYR A 66 5.86 7.46 7.21
C TYR A 66 5.90 8.92 7.74
N ARG A 67 5.60 9.13 9.03
CA ARG A 67 5.65 10.46 9.68
C ARG A 67 7.04 10.85 10.18
N ASP A 68 7.96 9.92 10.35
CA ASP A 68 9.29 10.20 10.90
C ASP A 68 10.06 11.18 10.00
N LYS A 69 9.82 11.12 8.69
CA LYS A 69 10.38 12.06 7.71
C LYS A 69 9.87 13.49 7.87
N MET A 70 8.69 13.70 8.45
CA MET A 70 8.11 15.05 8.61
C MET A 70 8.71 15.82 9.79
N LEU A 71 9.35 15.13 10.74
CA LEU A 71 9.97 15.75 11.93
C LEU A 71 11.39 16.27 11.66
N ASN A 72 12.06 15.78 10.61
CA ASN A 72 13.47 16.14 10.33
C ASN A 72 13.67 17.38 9.44
N THR A 73 12.61 18.01 8.93
CA THR A 73 12.72 19.17 8.01
C THR A 73 12.77 20.54 8.71
N GLN A 74 12.78 20.60 10.05
CA GLN A 74 12.79 21.88 10.80
C GLN A 74 14.11 22.19 11.54
N ALA A 75 15.14 21.37 11.43
CA ALA A 75 16.45 21.67 12.03
C ALA A 75 17.35 22.43 11.02
N LYS A 76 17.10 23.72 10.81
CA LYS A 76 18.10 24.62 10.22
C LYS A 76 19.04 25.04 11.37
N PRO A 77 20.36 24.77 11.30
CA PRO A 77 21.25 25.16 12.38
C PRO A 77 21.31 26.69 12.50
N LEU A 78 21.10 27.18 13.72
CA LEU A 78 21.34 28.56 14.11
C LEU A 78 22.83 28.85 13.84
N ILE A 79 23.10 29.81 12.96
CA ILE A 79 24.44 30.39 12.84
C ILE A 79 24.77 31.02 14.20
N VAL A 80 25.68 30.40 14.97
CA VAL A 80 26.38 31.12 16.03
C VAL A 80 27.69 31.60 15.42
N MET A 81 27.70 32.89 15.09
CA MET A 81 28.92 33.64 14.80
C MET A 81 29.77 33.65 16.09
N GLN A 82 30.99 33.14 16.00
CA GLN A 82 32.13 33.60 16.80
C GLN A 82 33.33 33.79 15.88
#